data_AF-A0A9D5PUL7-F1
#
_entry.id   AF-A0A9D5PUL7-F1
#
_cell.length_a   1.000
_cell.length_b   1.000
_cell.length_c   1.000
_cell.angle_alpha   90.00
_cell.angle_beta   90.00
_cell.angle_gamma   90.00
#
_symmetry.space_group_name_H-M   'P 1'
#
loop_
_entity.id
_entity.type
_entity.pdbx_description
1 polymer ?
#
loop_
_entity_poly.entity_id
_entity_poly.type
_entity_poly.pdbx_seq_one_letter_code
_entity_poly.pdbx_strand_id
1 'polypeptide(L)'
;MFKGITFFIKNGWKYDKCYVIWNVLYQILHSFIPPMTALIPKLLIDELLNNESLDKPYFYVVLLVSSLLLIQILTVYFSKDGFSRRCKVAAEFDNALHRTLYVCDYGNLEKPEFLEMQEKSKKFLYSNWHGFGYLLDCALGIIGHAVTLIGLCVIISTLNIWIILFFLALSVAGAFFESRALKRIKQMEDTIIDDQRRWTYFSSLFEKAELGRELRIYRAGEWLLRKEREFFTRVNHNLCKQNNEYIKSGTIAAVITFLEQLTAYGYLIYNTANGRISLGSFMMYISAITSFSTAIRQIINALVEIKAYDMYYDNLDAYINIPSMMRTGTKGIPSNRAHTIEFRNVSFQYPGSEYYVLKNVSISIHAGEKLLIVGENGAGKSTFIKLMMRLYDPTEGSVLLDGIDIKEFDYESYLSLFSTVFQDYHLFSFSLRDNITMAASCEN
;
A
#
# COMPACT_ATOMS: atom_id res chain seq x y z
N MET A 1 7.03 13.73 -5.31
CA MET A 1 8.20 12.88 -5.00
C MET A 1 8.36 12.59 -3.51
N PHE A 2 8.06 13.53 -2.60
CA PHE A 2 8.08 13.26 -1.15
C PHE A 2 6.72 13.41 -0.46
N LYS A 3 5.63 13.65 -1.21
CA LYS A 3 4.30 13.85 -0.60
C LYS A 3 3.85 12.59 0.14
N GLY A 4 4.04 11.42 -0.45
CA GLY A 4 3.68 10.15 0.16
C GLY A 4 4.48 9.83 1.41
N ILE A 5 5.79 10.11 1.42
CA ILE A 5 6.64 9.91 2.60
C ILE A 5 6.22 10.86 3.72
N THR A 6 6.01 12.15 3.42
CA THR A 6 5.51 13.13 4.39
C THR A 6 4.16 12.71 4.96
N PHE A 7 3.28 12.15 4.13
CA PHE A 7 2.00 11.61 4.56
C PHE A 7 2.16 10.46 5.58
N PHE A 8 3.04 9.48 5.31
CA PHE A 8 3.31 8.40 6.25
C PHE A 8 3.93 8.90 7.56
N ILE A 9 4.90 9.83 7.50
CA ILE A 9 5.52 10.40 8.70
C ILE A 9 4.50 11.18 9.52
N LYS A 10 3.71 12.07 8.90
CA LYS A 10 2.72 12.91 9.58
C LYS A 10 1.65 12.07 10.27
N ASN A 11 1.10 11.08 9.56
CA ASN A 11 0.06 10.22 10.14
C ASN A 11 0.61 9.20 11.12
N GLY A 12 1.80 8.65 10.86
CA GLY A 12 2.52 7.82 11.83
C GLY A 12 2.72 8.59 13.13
N TRP A 13 3.17 9.85 13.05
CA TRP A 13 3.33 10.71 14.23
C TRP A 13 2.00 11.05 14.93
N LYS A 14 0.91 11.19 14.17
CA LYS A 14 -0.43 11.47 14.69
C LYS A 14 -0.99 10.28 15.47
N TYR A 15 -0.91 9.07 14.91
CA TYR A 15 -1.57 7.88 15.47
C TYR A 15 -0.67 7.10 16.45
N ASP A 16 0.63 6.98 16.18
CA ASP A 16 1.60 6.38 17.11
C ASP A 16 3.04 6.83 16.80
N LYS A 17 3.56 7.81 17.56
CA LYS A 17 4.92 8.35 17.35
C LYS A 17 6.01 7.28 17.43
N CYS A 18 5.82 6.23 18.23
CA CYS A 18 6.80 5.16 18.37
C CYS A 18 6.99 4.37 17.07
N TYR A 19 5.99 4.32 16.18
CA TYR A 19 6.14 3.73 14.85
C TYR A 19 7.28 4.37 14.06
N VAL A 20 7.32 5.71 14.01
CA VAL A 20 8.37 6.44 13.29
C VAL A 20 9.70 6.36 14.04
N ILE A 21 9.68 6.53 15.37
CA ILE A 21 10.90 6.55 16.19
C ILE A 21 11.62 5.19 16.16
N TRP A 22 10.91 4.08 16.31
CA TRP A 22 11.52 2.73 16.26
C TRP A 22 12.11 2.41 14.91
N ASN A 23 11.46 2.81 13.82
CA ASN A 23 12.05 2.65 12.49
C ASN A 23 13.34 3.46 12.34
N VAL A 24 13.39 4.70 12.83
CA VAL A 24 14.62 5.52 12.79
C VAL A 24 15.73 4.88 13.64
N LEU A 25 15.43 4.46 14.88
CA LEU A 25 16.42 3.82 15.75
C LEU A 25 16.91 2.49 15.20
N TYR A 26 16.02 1.70 14.59
CA TYR A 26 16.37 0.49 13.86
C TYR A 26 17.40 0.78 12.77
N GLN A 27 17.15 1.78 11.93
CA GLN A 27 18.06 2.14 10.83
C GLN A 27 19.42 2.64 11.34
N ILE A 28 19.43 3.46 12.39
CA ILE A 28 20.66 3.96 13.01
C ILE A 28 21.48 2.80 13.59
N LEU A 29 20.88 1.92 14.40
CA LEU A 29 21.59 0.79 15.00
C LEU A 29 22.17 -0.15 13.94
N HIS A 30 21.37 -0.49 12.94
CA HIS A 30 21.81 -1.39 11.87
C HIS A 30 22.91 -0.75 11.00
N SER A 31 22.97 0.58 10.94
CA SER A 31 23.98 1.29 10.14
C SER A 31 25.41 1.11 10.65
N PHE A 32 25.59 0.80 11.94
CA PHE A 32 26.89 0.62 12.58
C PHE A 32 27.48 -0.78 12.38
N ILE A 33 26.66 -1.79 12.05
CA ILE A 33 27.13 -3.17 11.91
C ILE A 33 28.26 -3.26 10.87
N PRO A 34 28.10 -2.78 9.61
CA PRO A 34 29.13 -2.96 8.59
C PRO A 34 30.51 -2.34 8.92
N PRO A 35 30.63 -1.08 9.38
CA PRO A 35 31.94 -0.54 9.75
C PRO A 35 32.53 -1.24 10.98
N MET A 36 31.72 -1.68 11.95
CA MET A 36 32.23 -2.44 13.10
C MET A 36 32.78 -3.81 12.70
N THR A 37 32.07 -4.54 11.83
CA THR A 37 32.50 -5.84 11.31
C THR A 37 33.68 -5.73 10.35
N ALA A 38 33.98 -4.54 9.83
CA ALA A 38 35.21 -4.29 9.08
C ALA A 38 36.39 -3.96 10.01
N LEU A 39 36.19 -3.09 11.00
CA LEU A 39 37.28 -2.49 11.80
C LEU A 39 37.75 -3.37 12.96
N ILE A 40 36.84 -4.01 13.71
CA ILE A 40 37.24 -4.79 14.89
C ILE A 40 38.04 -6.05 14.48
N PRO A 41 37.67 -6.81 13.43
CA PRO A 41 38.48 -7.92 12.97
C PRO A 41 39.88 -7.53 12.49
N LYS A 42 40.06 -6.31 11.94
CA LYS A 42 41.40 -5.79 11.66
C LYS A 42 42.24 -5.69 12.93
N LEU A 43 41.71 -5.03 13.96
CA LEU A 43 42.43 -4.82 15.22
C LEU A 43 42.78 -6.16 15.89
N LEU A 44 41.86 -7.12 15.82
CA LEU A 44 42.08 -8.49 16.28
C LEU A 44 43.25 -9.15 15.56
N ILE A 45 43.23 -9.18 14.22
CA ILE A 45 44.25 -9.86 13.41
C ILE A 45 45.62 -9.20 13.58
N ASP A 46 45.65 -7.86 13.55
CA ASP A 46 46.91 -7.12 13.69
C ASP A 46 47.53 -7.34 15.08
N GLU A 47 46.74 -7.47 16.14
CA GLU A 47 47.23 -7.74 17.49
C GLU A 47 47.70 -9.20 17.65
N LEU A 48 46.97 -10.16 17.09
CA LEU A 48 47.34 -11.59 17.09
C LEU A 48 48.65 -11.88 16.36
N LEU A 49 48.97 -11.10 15.32
CA LEU A 49 50.19 -11.28 14.53
C LEU A 49 51.41 -10.59 15.14
N ASN A 50 51.22 -9.52 15.93
CA ASN A 50 52.31 -8.67 16.40
C ASN A 50 52.65 -8.81 17.89
N ASN A 51 51.74 -9.35 18.72
CA ASN A 51 51.96 -9.45 20.17
C ASN A 51 51.76 -10.88 20.69
N GLU A 52 52.55 -11.26 21.70
CA GLU A 52 52.46 -12.56 22.37
C GLU A 52 51.34 -12.63 23.43
N SER A 53 50.89 -11.48 23.95
CA SER A 53 49.78 -11.43 24.91
C SER A 53 48.42 -11.55 24.20
N LEU A 54 47.56 -12.40 24.74
CA LEU A 54 46.21 -12.64 24.24
C LEU A 54 45.14 -11.73 24.86
N ASP A 55 45.50 -10.86 25.81
CA ASP A 55 44.52 -10.06 26.57
C ASP A 55 43.72 -9.11 25.66
N LYS A 56 44.39 -8.41 24.75
CA LYS A 56 43.76 -7.49 23.80
C LYS A 56 42.96 -8.22 22.70
N PRO A 57 43.46 -9.31 22.08
CA PRO A 57 42.62 -10.13 21.20
C PRO A 57 41.33 -10.60 21.86
N TYR A 58 41.39 -11.11 23.10
CA TYR A 58 40.19 -11.49 23.85
C TYR A 58 39.25 -10.31 24.06
N PHE A 59 39.77 -9.14 24.43
CA PHE A 59 38.98 -7.93 24.56
C PHE A 59 38.27 -7.55 23.26
N TYR A 60 38.95 -7.58 22.11
CA TYR A 60 38.33 -7.26 20.81
C TYR A 60 37.24 -8.27 20.42
N VAL A 61 37.42 -9.56 20.70
CA VAL A 61 36.36 -10.56 20.49
C VAL A 61 35.15 -10.27 21.37
N VAL A 62 35.37 -10.05 22.67
CA VAL A 62 34.29 -9.73 23.62
C VAL A 62 33.57 -8.45 23.20
N LEU A 63 34.30 -7.41 22.79
CA LEU A 63 33.73 -6.16 22.30
C LEU A 63 32.88 -6.37 21.05
N LEU A 64 33.39 -7.10 20.05
CA LEU A 64 32.66 -7.39 18.81
C LEU A 64 31.39 -8.19 19.09
N VAL A 65 31.51 -9.33 19.79
CA VAL A 65 30.38 -10.22 20.04
C VAL A 65 29.33 -9.55 20.94
N SER A 66 29.76 -8.85 21.99
CA SER A 66 28.82 -8.18 22.90
C SER A 66 28.10 -7.00 22.24
N SER A 67 28.81 -6.22 21.42
CA SER A 67 28.17 -5.13 20.68
C SER A 67 27.21 -5.62 19.61
N LEU A 68 27.57 -6.67 18.85
CA LEU A 68 26.67 -7.30 17.89
C LEU A 68 25.45 -7.92 18.58
N LEU A 69 25.64 -8.58 19.73
CA LEU A 69 24.53 -9.12 20.51
C LEU A 69 23.58 -8.00 20.97
N LEU A 70 24.12 -6.91 21.51
CA LEU A 70 23.33 -5.76 21.95
C LEU A 70 22.54 -5.14 20.77
N ILE A 71 23.22 -4.90 19.64
CA ILE A 71 22.58 -4.38 18.43
C ILE A 71 21.47 -5.33 17.98
N GLN A 72 21.71 -6.65 17.97
CA GLN A 72 20.73 -7.63 17.55
C GLN A 72 19.49 -7.65 18.47
N ILE A 73 19.69 -7.61 19.80
CA ILE A 73 18.59 -7.55 20.77
C ILE A 73 17.72 -6.30 20.53
N LEU A 74 18.36 -5.14 20.37
CA LEU A 74 17.66 -3.89 20.12
C LEU A 74 16.96 -3.88 18.75
N THR A 75 17.61 -4.44 17.73
CA THR A 75 17.07 -4.58 16.37
C THR A 75 15.82 -5.45 16.38
N VAL A 76 15.84 -6.59 17.09
CA VAL A 76 14.66 -7.45 17.26
C VAL A 76 13.55 -6.70 17.99
N TYR A 77 13.86 -5.99 19.07
CA TYR A 77 12.87 -5.20 19.80
C TYR A 77 12.22 -4.13 18.92
N PHE A 78 13.02 -3.26 18.28
CA PHE A 78 12.50 -2.18 17.44
C PHE A 78 11.75 -2.68 16.21
N SER A 79 12.20 -3.77 15.59
CA SER A 79 11.48 -4.36 14.45
C SER A 79 10.16 -5.00 14.85
N LYS A 80 10.09 -5.73 15.98
CA LYS A 80 8.88 -6.44 16.40
C LYS A 80 7.85 -5.54 17.08
N ASP A 81 8.27 -4.67 17.99
CA ASP A 81 7.37 -3.66 18.55
C ASP A 81 6.98 -2.65 17.46
N GLY A 82 7.93 -2.21 16.63
CA GLY A 82 7.67 -1.32 15.49
C GLY A 82 6.65 -1.89 14.50
N PHE A 83 6.69 -3.19 14.23
CA PHE A 83 5.65 -3.87 13.43
C PHE A 83 4.27 -3.83 14.10
N SER A 84 4.20 -4.04 15.42
CA SER A 84 2.93 -3.94 16.16
C SER A 84 2.35 -2.51 16.10
N ARG A 85 3.21 -1.49 16.22
CA ARG A 85 2.84 -0.08 16.07
C ARG A 85 2.37 0.24 14.64
N ARG A 86 3.07 -0.30 13.64
CA ARG A 86 2.71 -0.21 12.22
C ARG A 86 1.31 -0.78 11.97
N CYS A 87 0.97 -1.94 12.53
CA CYS A 87 -0.37 -2.53 12.41
C CYS A 87 -1.46 -1.62 13.00
N LYS A 88 -1.20 -0.98 14.15
CA LYS A 88 -2.14 -0.02 14.74
C LYS A 88 -2.37 1.19 13.82
N VAL A 89 -1.31 1.77 13.26
CA VAL A 89 -1.43 2.89 12.31
C VAL A 89 -2.15 2.44 11.04
N ALA A 90 -1.85 1.25 10.52
CA ALA A 90 -2.52 0.68 9.35
C ALA A 90 -4.04 0.54 9.58
N ALA A 91 -4.45 0.05 10.75
CA ALA A 91 -5.87 -0.10 11.10
C ALA A 91 -6.62 1.24 11.12
N GLU A 92 -6.00 2.31 11.62
CA GLU A 92 -6.58 3.66 11.55
C GLU A 92 -6.78 4.15 10.11
N PHE A 93 -5.85 3.80 9.21
CA PHE A 93 -5.99 4.11 7.80
C PHE A 93 -7.09 3.30 7.12
N ASP A 94 -7.16 2.00 7.37
CA ASP A 94 -8.25 1.18 6.83
C ASP A 94 -9.60 1.68 7.32
N ASN A 95 -9.72 2.06 8.61
CA ASN A 95 -10.93 2.69 9.14
C ASN A 95 -11.26 4.00 8.42
N ALA A 96 -10.27 4.85 8.13
CA ALA A 96 -10.49 6.08 7.39
C ALA A 96 -10.99 5.81 5.96
N LEU A 97 -10.40 4.83 5.25
CA LEU A 97 -10.86 4.43 3.91
C LEU A 97 -12.28 3.85 3.94
N HIS A 98 -12.59 2.99 4.91
CA HIS A 98 -13.95 2.46 5.07
C HIS A 98 -14.96 3.57 5.39
N ARG A 99 -14.56 4.57 6.18
CA ARG A 99 -15.40 5.76 6.43
C ARG A 99 -15.64 6.54 5.15
N THR A 100 -14.64 6.68 4.28
CA THR A 100 -14.83 7.30 2.95
C THR A 100 -15.87 6.53 2.14
N LEU A 101 -15.84 5.19 2.13
CA LEU A 101 -16.87 4.38 1.43
C LEU A 101 -18.27 4.58 2.01
N TYR A 102 -18.38 4.74 3.32
CA TYR A 102 -19.64 4.99 4.01
C TYR A 102 -20.22 6.38 3.71
N VAL A 103 -19.37 7.40 3.62
CA VAL A 103 -19.77 8.81 3.46
C VAL A 103 -19.79 9.26 1.99
N CYS A 104 -19.09 8.62 1.07
CA CYS A 104 -19.14 9.02 -0.33
C CYS A 104 -20.56 8.82 -0.90
N ASP A 105 -20.92 9.62 -1.90
CA ASP A 105 -22.22 9.49 -2.56
C ASP A 105 -22.35 8.08 -3.18
N TYR A 106 -23.49 7.42 -2.94
CA TYR A 106 -23.70 5.99 -3.28
C TYR A 106 -23.38 5.69 -4.75
N GLY A 107 -23.78 6.57 -5.68
CA GLY A 107 -23.51 6.41 -7.10
C GLY A 107 -22.02 6.36 -7.49
N ASN A 108 -21.09 6.79 -6.62
CA ASN A 108 -19.66 6.62 -6.86
C ASN A 108 -19.22 5.15 -6.69
N LEU A 109 -19.88 4.36 -5.83
CA LEU A 109 -19.53 2.96 -5.60
C LEU A 109 -19.71 2.08 -6.84
N GLU A 110 -20.49 2.55 -7.82
CA GLU A 110 -20.75 1.85 -9.08
C GLU A 110 -19.87 2.35 -10.24
N LYS A 111 -19.13 3.46 -10.06
CA LYS A 111 -18.32 4.06 -11.13
C LYS A 111 -16.98 3.34 -11.29
N PRO A 112 -16.62 2.91 -12.50
CA PRO A 112 -15.31 2.29 -12.76
C PRO A 112 -14.14 3.16 -12.31
N GLU A 113 -14.21 4.48 -12.50
CA GLU A 113 -13.14 5.42 -12.13
C GLU A 113 -12.93 5.49 -10.62
N PHE A 114 -14.01 5.41 -9.84
CA PHE A 114 -13.93 5.41 -8.37
C PHE A 114 -13.33 4.11 -7.85
N LEU A 115 -13.72 2.97 -8.43
CA LEU A 115 -13.15 1.66 -8.10
C LEU A 115 -11.66 1.59 -8.46
N GLU A 116 -11.25 2.15 -9.60
CA GLU A 116 -9.84 2.25 -9.99
C GLU A 116 -9.06 3.15 -9.03
N MET A 117 -9.62 4.30 -8.64
CA MET A 117 -9.01 5.20 -7.65
C MET A 117 -8.84 4.51 -6.29
N GLN A 118 -9.82 3.72 -5.85
CA GLN A 118 -9.73 2.89 -4.64
C GLN A 118 -8.59 1.87 -4.74
N GLU A 119 -8.48 1.16 -5.86
CA GLU A 119 -7.44 0.15 -6.08
C GLU A 119 -6.03 0.78 -6.08
N LYS A 120 -5.85 1.90 -6.78
CA LYS A 120 -4.59 2.68 -6.76
C LYS A 120 -4.25 3.22 -5.37
N SER A 121 -5.25 3.64 -4.60
CA SER A 121 -5.06 4.06 -3.21
C SER A 121 -4.52 2.92 -2.34
N LYS A 122 -5.07 1.71 -2.49
CA LYS A 122 -4.55 0.51 -1.82
C LYS A 122 -3.12 0.18 -2.30
N LYS A 123 -2.83 0.33 -3.59
CA LYS A 123 -1.48 0.16 -4.16
C LYS A 123 -0.46 1.11 -3.53
N PHE A 124 -0.81 2.38 -3.30
CA PHE A 124 0.03 3.32 -2.57
C PHE A 124 0.29 2.89 -1.12
N LEU A 125 -0.76 2.51 -0.39
CA LEU A 125 -0.66 2.20 1.03
C LEU A 125 0.12 0.90 1.29
N TYR A 126 -0.12 -0.12 0.46
CA TYR A 126 0.33 -1.50 0.69
C TYR A 126 1.42 -1.98 -0.27
N SER A 127 1.79 -1.18 -1.27
CA SER A 127 2.89 -1.45 -2.21
C SER A 127 2.87 -2.88 -2.77
N ASN A 128 1.75 -3.32 -3.36
CA ASN A 128 1.58 -4.66 -3.95
C ASN A 128 2.10 -5.80 -3.06
N TRP A 129 1.50 -5.97 -1.89
CA TRP A 129 1.80 -7.02 -0.91
C TRP A 129 3.05 -6.83 -0.06
N HIS A 130 3.85 -5.77 -0.27
CA HIS A 130 4.93 -5.43 0.67
C HIS A 130 4.38 -5.01 2.06
N GLY A 131 3.13 -4.57 2.12
CA GLY A 131 2.41 -4.24 3.35
C GLY A 131 2.45 -2.75 3.67
N PHE A 132 1.56 -2.34 4.59
CA PHE A 132 1.30 -0.93 4.91
C PHE A 132 2.57 -0.16 5.30
N GLY A 133 2.97 0.91 4.61
CA GLY A 133 4.12 1.72 5.05
C GLY A 133 5.50 1.22 4.61
N TYR A 134 5.57 0.27 3.67
CA TYR A 134 6.81 -0.12 2.99
C TYR A 134 7.57 1.08 2.39
N LEU A 135 6.84 2.05 1.83
CA LEU A 135 7.43 3.29 1.31
C LEU A 135 8.22 4.06 2.37
N LEU A 136 7.73 4.09 3.62
CA LEU A 136 8.43 4.72 4.74
C LEU A 136 9.70 3.93 5.10
N ASP A 137 9.63 2.60 5.08
CA ASP A 137 10.80 1.74 5.33
C ASP A 137 11.90 1.99 4.29
N CYS A 138 11.56 2.12 3.00
CA CYS A 138 12.51 2.50 1.95
C CYS A 138 13.14 3.87 2.23
N ALA A 139 12.33 4.86 2.58
CA ALA A 139 12.81 6.23 2.82
C ALA A 139 13.74 6.31 4.03
N LEU A 140 13.38 5.65 5.15
CA LEU A 140 14.21 5.59 6.34
C LEU A 140 15.45 4.71 6.13
N GLY A 141 15.34 3.66 5.30
CA GLY A 141 16.47 2.83 4.87
C GLY A 141 17.57 3.63 4.18
N ILE A 142 17.22 4.63 3.35
CA ILE A 142 18.20 5.52 2.73
C ILE A 142 19.03 6.25 3.79
N ILE A 143 18.43 6.68 4.90
CA ILE A 143 19.14 7.34 6.00
C ILE A 143 20.11 6.36 6.66
N GLY A 144 19.67 5.14 6.97
CA GLY A 144 20.52 4.10 7.55
C GLY A 144 21.72 3.77 6.65
N HIS A 145 21.47 3.56 5.36
CA HIS A 145 22.54 3.29 4.38
C HIS A 145 23.47 4.49 4.17
N ALA A 146 22.97 5.72 4.23
CA ALA A 146 23.82 6.91 4.17
C ALA A 146 24.77 6.99 5.37
N VAL A 147 24.30 6.69 6.58
CA VAL A 147 25.16 6.63 7.79
C VAL A 147 26.20 5.53 7.65
N THR A 148 25.82 4.34 7.16
CA THR A 148 26.77 3.26 6.85
C THR A 148 27.82 3.72 5.85
N LEU A 149 27.43 4.38 4.76
CA LEU A 149 28.36 4.89 3.75
C LEU A 149 29.34 5.90 4.34
N ILE A 150 28.90 6.81 5.22
CA ILE A 150 29.80 7.75 5.90
C ILE A 150 30.85 6.97 6.71
N GLY A 151 30.44 5.98 7.50
CA GLY A 151 31.37 5.15 8.27
C GLY A 151 32.36 4.37 7.40
N LEU A 152 31.88 3.81 6.29
CA LEU A 152 32.72 3.08 5.34
C LEU A 152 33.65 4.00 4.54
N CYS A 153 33.21 5.23 4.19
CA CYS A 153 34.05 6.23 3.54
C CYS A 153 35.25 6.61 4.40
N VAL A 154 35.07 6.74 5.72
CA VAL A 154 36.19 6.98 6.64
C VAL A 154 37.22 5.87 6.55
N ILE A 155 36.78 4.60 6.53
CA ILE A 155 37.65 3.43 6.38
C ILE A 155 38.33 3.42 5.01
N ILE A 156 37.60 3.67 3.92
CA ILE A 156 38.09 3.53 2.55
C ILE A 156 38.97 4.73 2.15
N SER A 157 38.79 5.91 2.75
CA SER A 157 39.54 7.14 2.45
C SER A 157 41.05 7.03 2.66
N THR A 158 41.51 6.03 3.41
CA THR A 158 42.93 5.73 3.59
C THR A 158 43.56 5.00 2.40
N LEU A 159 42.75 4.56 1.43
CA LEU A 159 43.22 4.00 0.15
C LEU A 159 43.47 5.10 -0.89
N ASN A 160 44.11 4.70 -2.00
CA ASN A 160 44.29 5.58 -3.14
C ASN A 160 42.94 5.99 -3.75
N ILE A 161 42.70 7.30 -3.86
CA ILE A 161 41.45 7.88 -4.36
C ILE A 161 40.99 7.33 -5.73
N TRP A 162 41.92 7.01 -6.63
CA TRP A 162 41.58 6.49 -7.96
C TRP A 162 40.92 5.12 -7.90
N ILE A 163 41.30 4.31 -6.92
CA ILE A 163 40.75 2.97 -6.72
C ILE A 163 39.39 3.04 -6.04
N ILE A 164 39.22 4.00 -5.13
CA ILE A 164 37.91 4.32 -4.54
C ILE A 164 36.93 4.73 -5.65
N LEU A 165 37.34 5.64 -6.54
CA LEU A 165 36.53 6.07 -7.68
C LEU A 165 36.22 4.93 -8.64
N PHE A 166 37.15 4.01 -8.84
CA PHE A 166 36.95 2.82 -9.66
C PHE A 166 35.90 1.87 -9.06
N PHE A 167 36.00 1.53 -7.77
CA PHE A 167 34.98 0.70 -7.09
C PHE A 167 33.62 1.39 -7.04
N LEU A 168 33.60 2.71 -6.78
CA LEU A 168 32.38 3.51 -6.84
C LEU A 168 31.74 3.43 -8.24
N ALA A 169 32.52 3.55 -9.31
CA ALA A 169 32.03 3.45 -10.67
C ALA A 169 31.42 2.06 -10.97
N LEU A 170 32.07 0.98 -10.53
CA LEU A 170 31.53 -0.38 -10.69
C LEU A 170 30.25 -0.59 -9.87
N SER A 171 30.24 -0.14 -8.61
CA SER A 171 29.08 -0.19 -7.72
C SER A 171 27.87 0.53 -8.32
N VAL A 172 28.09 1.75 -8.83
CA VAL A 172 27.04 2.56 -9.48
C VAL A 172 26.59 1.92 -10.79
N ALA A 173 27.50 1.35 -11.59
CA ALA A 173 27.14 0.64 -12.81
C ALA A 173 26.24 -0.57 -12.52
N GLY A 174 26.57 -1.39 -11.53
CA GLY A 174 25.74 -2.52 -11.10
C GLY A 174 24.34 -2.09 -10.67
N ALA A 175 24.28 -1.09 -9.79
CA ALA A 175 23.01 -0.53 -9.32
C ALA A 175 22.19 0.13 -10.46
N PHE A 176 22.84 0.71 -11.46
CA PHE A 176 22.18 1.29 -12.64
C PHE A 176 21.48 0.21 -13.48
N PHE A 177 22.11 -0.95 -13.68
CA PHE A 177 21.47 -2.05 -14.42
C PHE A 177 20.29 -2.65 -13.65
N GLU A 178 20.43 -2.85 -12.33
CA GLU A 178 19.33 -3.31 -11.47
C GLU A 178 18.15 -2.33 -11.47
N SER A 179 18.41 -1.03 -11.25
CA SER A 179 17.36 0.00 -11.24
C SER A 179 16.63 0.14 -12.56
N ARG A 180 17.34 -0.01 -13.70
CA ARG A 180 16.72 -0.02 -15.03
C ARG A 180 15.78 -1.21 -15.20
N ALA A 181 16.16 -2.39 -14.71
CA ALA A 181 15.31 -3.58 -14.74
C ALA A 181 14.09 -3.41 -13.82
N LEU A 182 14.29 -2.93 -12.60
CA LEU A 182 13.21 -2.68 -11.65
C LEU A 182 12.19 -1.68 -12.22
N LYS A 183 12.66 -0.60 -12.87
CA LYS A 183 11.78 0.36 -13.55
C LYS A 183 10.94 -0.30 -14.66
N ARG A 184 11.53 -1.18 -15.48
CA ARG A 184 10.80 -1.92 -16.51
C ARG A 184 9.75 -2.86 -15.90
N ILE A 185 10.10 -3.54 -14.82
CA ILE A 185 9.21 -4.47 -14.13
C ILE A 185 7.98 -3.74 -13.58
N LYS A 186 8.18 -2.58 -12.92
CA LYS A 186 7.07 -1.74 -12.45
C LYS A 186 6.19 -1.23 -13.61
N GLN A 187 6.76 -0.93 -14.78
CA GLN A 187 5.97 -0.58 -15.98
C GLN A 187 5.16 -1.77 -16.51
N MET A 188 5.69 -2.99 -16.43
CA MET A 188 4.97 -4.20 -16.82
C MET A 188 3.85 -4.55 -15.84
N GLU A 189 3.98 -4.16 -14.57
CA GLU A 189 2.95 -4.37 -13.55
C GLU A 189 1.65 -3.64 -13.88
N ASP A 190 1.71 -2.43 -14.44
CA ASP A 190 0.50 -1.70 -14.84
C ASP A 190 -0.24 -2.40 -16.00
N THR A 191 0.47 -3.17 -16.83
CA THR A 191 -0.14 -3.90 -17.96
C THR A 191 -0.93 -5.14 -17.55
N ILE A 192 -0.78 -5.62 -16.31
CA ILE A 192 -1.44 -6.84 -15.82
C ILE A 192 -2.61 -6.58 -14.88
N ILE A 193 -2.82 -5.34 -14.44
CA ILE A 193 -3.85 -5.00 -13.44
C ILE A 193 -5.22 -5.53 -13.87
N ASP A 194 -5.59 -5.37 -15.14
CA ASP A 194 -6.86 -5.86 -15.66
C ASP A 194 -7.00 -7.39 -15.62
N ASP A 195 -5.96 -8.12 -16.04
CA ASP A 195 -5.98 -9.58 -16.01
C ASP A 195 -5.96 -10.10 -14.57
N GLN A 196 -5.21 -9.46 -13.67
CA GLN A 196 -5.16 -9.80 -12.24
C GLN A 196 -6.49 -9.53 -11.54
N ARG A 197 -7.15 -8.40 -11.83
CA ARG A 197 -8.48 -8.06 -11.32
C ARG A 197 -9.52 -9.10 -11.75
N ARG A 198 -9.50 -9.49 -13.02
CA ARG A 198 -10.41 -10.52 -13.55
C ARG A 198 -10.11 -11.90 -12.95
N TRP A 199 -8.84 -12.27 -12.82
CA TRP A 199 -8.45 -13.50 -12.13
C TRP A 199 -8.99 -13.53 -10.68
N THR A 200 -8.76 -12.45 -9.93
CA THR A 200 -9.23 -12.29 -8.54
C THR A 200 -10.75 -12.36 -8.47
N TYR A 201 -11.47 -11.71 -9.40
CA TYR A 201 -12.92 -11.81 -9.51
C TYR A 201 -13.37 -13.26 -9.67
N PHE A 202 -12.86 -13.99 -10.66
CA PHE A 202 -13.23 -15.39 -10.89
C PHE A 202 -12.90 -16.29 -9.69
N SER A 203 -11.73 -16.12 -9.09
CA SER A 203 -11.34 -16.83 -7.87
C SER A 203 -12.33 -16.56 -6.73
N SER A 204 -12.70 -15.29 -6.51
CA SER A 204 -13.63 -14.89 -5.44
C SER A 204 -15.04 -15.47 -5.61
N LEU A 205 -15.45 -15.85 -6.82
CA LEU A 205 -16.77 -16.49 -7.03
C LEU A 205 -16.84 -17.86 -6.36
N PHE A 206 -15.73 -18.59 -6.31
CA PHE A 206 -15.65 -19.91 -5.66
C PHE A 206 -15.63 -19.81 -4.13
N GLU A 207 -15.16 -18.68 -3.58
CA GLU A 207 -15.10 -18.44 -2.13
C GLU A 207 -16.45 -18.00 -1.54
N LYS A 208 -17.37 -17.50 -2.37
CA LYS A 208 -18.71 -17.08 -1.96
C LYS A 208 -19.65 -18.27 -1.83
N ALA A 209 -20.01 -18.61 -0.58
CA ALA A 209 -20.92 -19.72 -0.28
C ALA A 209 -22.29 -19.60 -1.00
N GLU A 210 -22.80 -18.38 -1.16
CA GLU A 210 -24.06 -18.06 -1.84
C GLU A 210 -24.06 -18.54 -3.30
N LEU A 211 -22.95 -18.33 -4.02
CA LEU A 211 -22.79 -18.74 -5.41
C LEU A 211 -22.58 -20.26 -5.56
N GLY A 212 -22.15 -20.94 -4.50
CA GLY A 212 -21.88 -22.38 -4.52
C GLY A 212 -23.07 -23.24 -4.95
N ARG A 213 -24.31 -22.78 -4.76
CA ARG A 213 -25.52 -23.49 -5.22
C ARG A 213 -25.65 -23.44 -6.74
N GLU A 214 -25.49 -22.26 -7.32
CA GLU A 214 -25.56 -22.03 -8.77
C GLU A 214 -24.48 -22.80 -9.51
N LEU A 215 -23.23 -22.74 -9.01
CA LEU A 215 -22.09 -23.44 -9.61
C LEU A 215 -22.34 -24.95 -9.78
N ARG A 216 -23.03 -25.58 -8.83
CA ARG A 216 -23.34 -27.01 -8.83
C ARG A 216 -24.54 -27.34 -9.71
N ILE A 217 -25.63 -26.58 -9.59
CA ILE A 217 -26.86 -26.80 -10.36
C ILE A 217 -26.57 -26.64 -11.86
N TYR A 218 -25.89 -25.57 -12.24
CA TYR A 218 -25.54 -25.29 -13.64
C TYR A 218 -24.31 -26.04 -14.13
N ARG A 219 -23.64 -26.81 -13.25
CA ARG A 219 -22.36 -27.50 -13.55
C ARG A 219 -21.32 -26.56 -14.18
N ALA A 220 -21.33 -25.30 -13.74
CA ALA A 220 -20.53 -24.23 -14.32
C ALA A 220 -19.08 -24.21 -13.81
N GLY A 221 -18.75 -25.03 -12.80
CA GLY A 221 -17.43 -25.06 -12.16
C GLY A 221 -16.27 -25.20 -13.15
N GLU A 222 -16.31 -26.21 -14.03
CA GLU A 222 -15.25 -26.43 -15.04
C GLU A 222 -15.16 -25.28 -16.05
N TRP A 223 -16.28 -24.67 -16.43
CA TRP A 223 -16.27 -23.53 -17.33
C TRP A 223 -15.64 -22.29 -16.68
N LEU A 224 -15.97 -22.00 -15.42
CA LEU A 224 -15.35 -20.91 -14.65
C LEU A 224 -13.87 -21.17 -14.36
N LEU A 225 -13.48 -22.40 -14.01
CA LEU A 225 -12.08 -22.76 -13.81
C LEU A 225 -11.25 -22.56 -15.09
N ARG A 226 -11.81 -22.86 -16.27
CA ARG A 226 -11.16 -22.53 -17.55
C ARG A 226 -11.01 -21.02 -17.74
N LYS A 227 -12.04 -20.24 -17.42
CA LYS A 227 -11.97 -18.77 -17.51
C LYS A 227 -10.92 -18.20 -16.55
N GLU A 228 -10.93 -18.64 -15.30
CA GLU A 228 -9.92 -18.28 -14.31
C GLU A 228 -8.50 -18.61 -14.83
N ARG A 229 -8.31 -19.83 -15.35
CA ARG A 229 -7.03 -20.30 -15.89
C ARG A 229 -6.54 -19.45 -17.08
N GLU A 230 -7.43 -18.97 -17.95
CA GLU A 230 -7.06 -18.07 -19.06
C GLU A 230 -6.41 -16.78 -18.53
N PHE A 231 -7.02 -16.13 -17.53
CA PHE A 231 -6.48 -14.91 -16.91
C PHE A 231 -5.21 -15.20 -16.12
N PHE A 232 -5.22 -16.24 -15.29
CA PHE A 232 -4.06 -16.69 -14.53
C PHE A 232 -2.85 -16.97 -15.41
N THR A 233 -3.03 -17.63 -16.56
CA THR A 233 -1.93 -17.96 -17.47
C THR A 233 -1.30 -16.70 -18.07
N ARG A 234 -2.09 -15.67 -18.38
CA ARG A 234 -1.58 -14.39 -18.88
C ARG A 234 -0.82 -13.61 -17.79
N VAL A 235 -1.36 -13.56 -16.58
CA VAL A 235 -0.67 -13.00 -15.41
C VAL A 235 0.65 -13.73 -15.19
N ASN A 236 0.63 -15.07 -15.15
CA ASN A 236 1.83 -15.89 -14.96
C ASN A 236 2.84 -15.71 -16.09
N HIS A 237 2.42 -15.61 -17.35
CA HIS A 237 3.33 -15.36 -18.48
C HIS A 237 4.04 -14.00 -18.34
N ASN A 238 3.33 -12.97 -17.88
CA ASN A 238 3.94 -11.67 -17.60
C ASN A 238 4.90 -11.75 -16.40
N LEU A 239 4.51 -12.43 -15.32
CA LEU A 239 5.40 -12.69 -14.18
C LEU A 239 6.67 -13.43 -14.60
N CYS A 240 6.59 -14.41 -15.50
CA CYS A 240 7.77 -15.04 -16.08
C CYS A 240 8.66 -14.05 -16.84
N LYS A 241 8.08 -13.10 -17.60
CA LYS A 241 8.85 -12.03 -18.26
C LYS A 241 9.53 -11.11 -17.25
N GLN A 242 8.83 -10.72 -16.18
CA GLN A 242 9.40 -9.93 -15.09
C GLN A 242 10.55 -10.67 -14.41
N ASN A 243 10.35 -11.96 -14.11
CA ASN A 243 11.39 -12.81 -13.52
C ASN A 243 12.60 -12.96 -14.46
N ASN A 244 12.39 -13.06 -15.76
CA ASN A 244 13.48 -13.06 -16.73
C ASN A 244 14.26 -11.73 -16.73
N GLU A 245 13.60 -10.58 -16.54
CA GLU A 245 14.31 -9.30 -16.38
C GLU A 245 15.09 -9.26 -15.06
N TYR A 246 14.55 -9.79 -13.95
CA TYR A 246 15.29 -9.95 -12.69
C TYR A 246 16.52 -10.88 -12.84
N ILE A 247 16.38 -12.02 -13.53
CA ILE A 247 17.49 -12.96 -13.75
C ILE A 247 18.59 -12.30 -14.59
N LYS A 248 18.22 -11.63 -15.69
CA LYS A 248 19.19 -10.93 -16.55
C LYS A 248 19.93 -9.83 -15.79
N SER A 249 19.20 -8.97 -15.08
CA SER A 249 19.82 -7.86 -14.34
C SER A 249 20.68 -8.36 -13.18
N GLY A 250 20.21 -9.37 -12.44
CA GLY A 250 20.97 -10.02 -11.37
C GLY A 250 22.23 -10.69 -11.87
N THR A 251 22.19 -11.31 -13.05
CA THR A 251 23.39 -11.91 -13.69
C THR A 251 24.41 -10.84 -14.07
N ILE A 252 23.96 -9.72 -14.65
CA ILE A 252 24.83 -8.59 -14.98
C ILE A 252 25.46 -7.99 -13.70
N ALA A 253 24.66 -7.78 -12.66
CA ALA A 253 25.12 -7.27 -11.37
C ALA A 253 26.12 -8.22 -10.70
N ALA A 254 25.92 -9.54 -10.81
CA ALA A 254 26.85 -10.55 -10.30
C ALA A 254 28.20 -10.51 -11.03
N VAL A 255 28.20 -10.35 -12.37
CA VAL A 255 29.44 -10.19 -13.15
C VAL A 255 30.19 -8.91 -12.76
N ILE A 256 29.47 -7.80 -12.57
CA ILE A 256 30.07 -6.53 -12.11
C ILE A 256 30.67 -6.70 -10.71
N THR A 257 29.95 -7.33 -9.78
CA THR A 257 30.42 -7.61 -8.42
C THR A 257 31.66 -8.51 -8.44
N PHE A 258 31.70 -9.51 -9.32
CA PHE A 258 32.86 -10.37 -9.50
C PHE A 258 34.09 -9.58 -9.97
N LEU A 259 33.94 -8.69 -10.96
CA LEU A 259 35.03 -7.84 -11.45
C LEU A 259 35.51 -6.85 -10.37
N GLU A 260 34.59 -6.28 -9.60
CA GLU A 260 34.91 -5.43 -8.44
C GLU A 260 35.71 -6.20 -7.39
N GLN A 261 35.29 -7.41 -7.04
CA GLN A 261 36.03 -8.27 -6.10
C GLN A 261 37.40 -8.66 -6.65
N LEU A 262 37.49 -9.12 -7.89
CA LEU A 262 38.75 -9.54 -8.51
C LEU A 262 39.79 -8.41 -8.49
N THR A 263 39.37 -7.19 -8.84
CA THR A 263 40.23 -6.00 -8.84
C THR A 263 40.58 -5.56 -7.42
N ALA A 264 39.64 -5.59 -6.48
CA ALA A 264 39.89 -5.30 -5.07
C ALA A 264 40.90 -6.26 -4.44
N TYR A 265 40.68 -7.57 -4.60
CA TYR A 265 41.61 -8.59 -4.12
C TYR A 265 42.99 -8.44 -4.76
N GLY A 266 43.07 -8.28 -6.08
CA GLY A 266 44.35 -8.10 -6.77
C GLY A 266 45.15 -6.89 -6.26
N TYR A 267 44.48 -5.74 -6.09
CA TYR A 267 45.12 -4.53 -5.56
C TYR A 267 45.56 -4.67 -4.10
N LEU A 268 44.69 -5.23 -3.24
CA LEU A 268 44.99 -5.36 -1.81
C LEU A 268 46.06 -6.43 -1.56
N ILE A 269 46.09 -7.52 -2.34
CA ILE A 269 47.19 -8.51 -2.32
C ILE A 269 48.50 -7.83 -2.69
N TYR A 270 48.53 -7.05 -3.77
CA TYR A 270 49.73 -6.33 -4.19
C TYR A 270 50.26 -5.39 -3.09
N ASN A 271 49.39 -4.64 -2.41
CA ASN A 271 49.83 -3.78 -1.31
C ASN A 271 50.27 -4.55 -0.07
N THR A 272 49.61 -5.67 0.25
CA THR A 272 49.95 -6.50 1.42
C THR A 272 51.29 -7.22 1.19
N ALA A 273 51.51 -7.77 0.00
CA ALA A 273 52.77 -8.43 -0.38
C ALA A 273 53.97 -7.47 -0.36
N ASN A 274 53.74 -6.19 -0.67
CA ASN A 274 54.75 -5.13 -0.59
C ASN A 274 54.89 -4.51 0.83
N GLY A 275 54.21 -5.06 1.84
CA GLY A 275 54.27 -4.57 3.22
C GLY A 275 53.66 -3.17 3.45
N ARG A 276 52.86 -2.66 2.51
CA ARG A 276 52.24 -1.32 2.60
C ARG A 276 51.02 -1.29 3.51
N ILE A 277 50.34 -2.42 3.65
CA ILE A 277 49.18 -2.60 4.53
C ILE A 277 49.31 -3.93 5.29
N SER A 278 48.74 -3.99 6.50
CA SER A 278 48.70 -5.20 7.32
C SER A 278 47.67 -6.22 6.80
N LEU A 279 47.78 -7.47 7.24
CA LEU A 279 46.77 -8.50 6.94
C LEU A 279 45.39 -8.13 7.52
N GLY A 280 45.34 -7.50 8.70
CA GLY A 280 44.09 -6.98 9.24
C GLY A 280 43.49 -5.89 8.36
N SER A 281 44.32 -4.96 7.86
CA SER A 281 43.87 -3.91 6.94
C SER A 281 43.33 -4.47 5.62
N PHE A 282 43.97 -5.51 5.08
CA PHE A 282 43.46 -6.25 3.91
C PHE A 282 42.02 -6.74 4.13
N MET A 283 41.75 -7.41 5.26
CA MET A 283 40.41 -7.93 5.59
C MET A 283 39.39 -6.80 5.78
N MET A 284 39.77 -5.72 6.46
CA MET A 284 38.93 -4.54 6.66
C MET A 284 38.51 -3.92 5.33
N TYR A 285 39.43 -3.71 4.39
CA TYR A 285 39.12 -3.10 3.11
C TYR A 285 38.19 -3.97 2.27
N ILE A 286 38.37 -5.29 2.23
CA ILE A 286 37.46 -6.20 1.51
C ILE A 286 36.03 -6.11 2.07
N SER A 287 35.89 -6.14 3.40
CA SER A 287 34.59 -6.02 4.06
C SER A 287 33.96 -4.65 3.80
N ALA A 288 34.76 -3.59 3.86
CA ALA A 288 34.30 -2.23 3.65
C ALA A 288 33.84 -1.98 2.21
N ILE A 289 34.60 -2.43 1.22
CA ILE A 289 34.24 -2.32 -0.21
C ILE A 289 32.93 -3.07 -0.47
N THR A 290 32.82 -4.34 -0.06
CA THR A 290 31.61 -5.14 -0.30
C THR A 290 30.37 -4.52 0.35
N SER A 291 30.52 -4.00 1.57
CA SER A 291 29.43 -3.33 2.29
C SER A 291 29.06 -1.99 1.65
N PHE A 292 30.04 -1.26 1.11
CA PHE A 292 29.85 0.01 0.43
C PHE A 292 29.03 -0.18 -0.85
N SER A 293 29.41 -1.14 -1.70
CA SER A 293 28.67 -1.49 -2.93
C SER A 293 27.24 -1.90 -2.61
N THR A 294 27.04 -2.66 -1.53
CA THR A 294 25.71 -3.06 -1.06
C THR A 294 24.87 -1.87 -0.62
N ALA A 295 25.41 -0.96 0.18
CA ALA A 295 24.69 0.22 0.64
C ALA A 295 24.28 1.15 -0.51
N ILE A 296 25.14 1.33 -1.52
CA ILE A 296 24.81 2.08 -2.75
C ILE A 296 23.63 1.44 -3.49
N ARG A 297 23.67 0.12 -3.72
CA ARG A 297 22.57 -0.61 -4.38
C ARG A 297 21.25 -0.44 -3.63
N GLN A 298 21.27 -0.56 -2.30
CA GLN A 298 20.06 -0.40 -1.50
C GLN A 298 19.47 1.01 -1.59
N ILE A 299 20.30 2.06 -1.57
CA ILE A 299 19.82 3.44 -1.77
C ILE A 299 19.18 3.61 -3.14
N ILE A 300 19.84 3.13 -4.20
CA ILE A 300 19.34 3.27 -5.57
C ILE A 300 18.02 2.50 -5.75
N ASN A 301 17.93 1.28 -5.23
CA ASN A 301 16.70 0.48 -5.27
C ASN A 301 15.57 1.15 -4.48
N ALA A 302 15.85 1.66 -3.28
CA ALA A 302 14.88 2.42 -2.48
C ALA A 302 14.36 3.66 -3.23
N LEU A 303 15.22 4.39 -3.95
CA LEU A 303 14.80 5.55 -4.75
C LEU A 303 13.87 5.17 -5.92
N VAL A 304 14.11 4.03 -6.57
CA VAL A 304 13.22 3.52 -7.64
C VAL A 304 11.87 3.12 -7.08
N GLU A 305 11.85 2.39 -5.95
CA GLU A 305 10.62 1.99 -5.27
C GLU A 305 9.81 3.20 -4.80
N ILE A 306 10.48 4.19 -4.19
CA ILE A 306 9.82 5.42 -3.75
C ILE A 306 9.15 6.13 -4.92
N LYS A 307 9.85 6.26 -6.05
CA LYS A 307 9.30 6.89 -7.25
C LYS A 307 8.15 6.08 -7.85
N ALA A 308 8.24 4.74 -7.80
CA ALA A 308 7.23 3.85 -8.34
C ALA A 308 5.91 3.92 -7.55
N TYR A 309 5.96 4.08 -6.23
CA TYR A 309 4.75 4.13 -5.42
C TYR A 309 4.24 5.55 -5.14
N ASP A 310 5.11 6.56 -5.02
CA ASP A 310 4.69 7.96 -4.80
C ASP A 310 3.80 8.49 -5.94
N MET A 311 3.87 7.91 -7.15
CA MET A 311 2.97 8.27 -8.25
C MET A 311 1.49 7.98 -7.97
N TYR A 312 1.19 7.06 -7.05
CA TYR A 312 -0.18 6.74 -6.66
C TYR A 312 -0.71 7.62 -5.52
N TYR A 313 0.13 8.46 -4.91
CA TYR A 313 -0.26 9.33 -3.80
C TYR A 313 -1.44 10.25 -4.16
N ASP A 314 -1.44 10.85 -5.35
CA ASP A 314 -2.51 11.78 -5.75
C ASP A 314 -3.87 11.04 -5.87
N ASN A 315 -3.88 9.72 -6.15
CA ASN A 315 -5.12 8.91 -6.12
C ASN A 315 -5.62 8.72 -4.69
N LEU A 316 -4.72 8.47 -3.73
CA LEU A 316 -5.09 8.37 -2.31
C LEU A 316 -5.64 9.69 -1.79
N ASP A 317 -4.99 10.80 -2.12
CA ASP A 317 -5.41 12.13 -1.69
C ASP A 317 -6.78 12.49 -2.27
N ALA A 318 -7.01 12.19 -3.56
CA ALA A 318 -8.33 12.34 -4.19
C ALA A 318 -9.38 11.41 -3.57
N TYR A 319 -9.01 10.16 -3.24
CA TYR A 319 -9.92 9.18 -2.65
C TYR A 319 -10.40 9.60 -1.27
N ILE A 320 -9.49 9.90 -0.35
CA ILE A 320 -9.82 10.26 1.04
C ILE A 320 -10.60 11.58 1.10
N ASN A 321 -10.32 12.51 0.19
CA ASN A 321 -10.97 13.82 0.13
C ASN A 321 -12.11 13.89 -0.89
N ILE A 322 -12.67 12.76 -1.32
CA ILE A 322 -13.79 12.78 -2.27
C ILE A 322 -14.98 13.55 -1.65
N PRO A 323 -15.52 14.57 -2.33
CA PRO A 323 -16.62 15.34 -1.78
C PRO A 323 -17.88 14.47 -1.70
N SER A 324 -18.64 14.58 -0.60
CA SER A 324 -20.02 14.10 -0.55
C SER A 324 -20.94 15.25 -0.95
N MET A 325 -21.47 15.20 -2.18
CA MET A 325 -22.34 16.26 -2.69
C MET A 325 -23.77 16.12 -2.15
N MET A 326 -24.18 14.90 -1.76
CA MET A 326 -25.53 14.65 -1.23
C MET A 326 -25.74 15.20 0.19
N ARG A 327 -24.68 15.37 0.98
CA ARG A 327 -24.73 15.87 2.37
C ARG A 327 -24.56 17.39 2.49
N THR A 328 -25.11 18.15 1.55
CA THR A 328 -24.99 19.62 1.49
C THR A 328 -26.18 20.37 2.11
N GLY A 329 -27.35 19.73 2.21
CA GLY A 329 -28.54 20.31 2.81
C GLY A 329 -28.40 20.47 4.33
N THR A 330 -29.06 21.50 4.87
CA THR A 330 -28.96 21.88 6.29
C THR A 330 -30.31 22.03 6.96
N LYS A 331 -31.42 21.98 6.21
CA LYS A 331 -32.75 22.10 6.79
C LYS A 331 -33.07 20.86 7.62
N GLY A 332 -33.46 21.08 8.87
CA GLY A 332 -34.04 20.02 9.69
C GLY A 332 -35.42 19.59 9.17
N ILE A 333 -35.83 18.38 9.52
CA ILE A 333 -37.15 17.87 9.17
C ILE A 333 -38.11 18.13 10.32
N PRO A 334 -39.27 18.76 10.08
CA PRO A 334 -40.27 19.01 11.11
C PRO A 334 -40.77 17.69 11.72
N SER A 335 -40.36 17.39 12.94
CA SER A 335 -40.85 16.27 13.74
C SER A 335 -42.27 16.61 14.18
N ASN A 336 -43.24 15.72 13.94
CA ASN A 336 -44.68 15.84 14.29
C ASN A 336 -45.63 16.39 13.21
N ARG A 337 -45.40 16.09 11.93
CA ARG A 337 -46.46 16.23 10.93
C ARG A 337 -46.48 15.10 9.91
N ALA A 338 -47.65 14.92 9.31
CA ALA A 338 -47.81 14.12 8.12
C ALA A 338 -46.99 14.73 6.97
N HIS A 339 -46.14 13.94 6.33
CA HIS A 339 -45.32 14.37 5.21
C HIS A 339 -45.93 13.93 3.87
N THR A 340 -45.77 14.75 2.84
CA THR A 340 -46.08 14.41 1.45
C THR A 340 -44.79 14.38 0.63
N ILE A 341 -44.57 13.29 -0.11
CA ILE A 341 -43.46 13.17 -1.07
C ILE A 341 -44.01 13.42 -2.48
N GLU A 342 -43.40 14.35 -3.22
CA GLU A 342 -43.80 14.67 -4.60
C GLU A 342 -42.62 14.45 -5.54
N PHE A 343 -42.83 13.64 -6.58
CA PHE A 343 -41.99 13.62 -7.77
C PHE A 343 -42.56 14.62 -8.76
N ARG A 344 -41.76 15.58 -9.21
CA ARG A 344 -42.17 16.62 -10.15
C ARG A 344 -41.34 16.53 -11.43
N ASN A 345 -41.96 15.98 -12.48
CA ASN A 345 -41.38 15.80 -13.82
C ASN A 345 -40.00 15.11 -13.77
N VAL A 346 -39.87 14.07 -12.93
CA VAL A 346 -38.60 13.41 -12.67
C VAL A 346 -38.19 12.53 -13.85
N SER A 347 -37.02 12.80 -14.40
CA SER A 347 -36.33 11.90 -15.34
C SER A 347 -34.98 11.49 -14.75
N PHE A 348 -34.56 10.24 -14.96
CA PHE A 348 -33.31 9.73 -14.40
C PHE A 348 -32.57 8.76 -15.33
N GLN A 349 -31.26 8.96 -15.42
CA GLN A 349 -30.27 8.08 -16.05
C GLN A 349 -29.24 7.65 -15.01
N TYR A 350 -28.88 6.36 -15.02
CA TYR A 350 -27.73 5.91 -14.22
C TYR A 350 -26.42 6.47 -14.78
N PRO A 351 -25.40 6.71 -13.93
CA PRO A 351 -24.08 7.13 -14.40
C PRO A 351 -23.54 6.18 -15.49
N GLY A 352 -23.13 6.74 -16.63
CA GLY A 352 -22.61 5.97 -17.77
C GLY A 352 -23.68 5.32 -18.66
N SER A 353 -24.97 5.52 -18.40
CA SER A 353 -26.06 5.09 -19.28
C SER A 353 -26.55 6.23 -20.16
N GLU A 354 -26.81 5.95 -21.44
CA GLU A 354 -27.47 6.89 -22.36
C GLU A 354 -29.01 6.84 -22.27
N TYR A 355 -29.55 5.82 -21.59
CA TYR A 355 -30.99 5.58 -21.51
C TYR A 355 -31.58 6.10 -20.21
N TYR A 356 -32.71 6.81 -20.33
CA TYR A 356 -33.57 7.18 -19.21
C TYR A 356 -34.32 5.94 -18.69
N VAL A 357 -34.08 5.59 -17.44
CA VAL A 357 -34.81 4.51 -16.74
C VAL A 357 -36.17 5.01 -16.26
N LEU A 358 -36.25 6.28 -15.88
CA LEU A 358 -37.49 6.99 -15.60
C LEU A 358 -37.53 8.25 -16.45
N LYS A 359 -38.70 8.59 -16.99
CA LYS A 359 -38.88 9.76 -17.84
C LYS A 359 -40.17 10.49 -17.48
N ASN A 360 -40.05 11.75 -17.10
CA ASN A 360 -41.16 12.65 -16.77
C ASN A 360 -42.18 12.06 -15.78
N VAL A 361 -41.70 11.47 -14.69
CA VAL A 361 -42.53 10.90 -13.63
C VAL A 361 -43.04 12.02 -12.72
N SER A 362 -44.37 12.15 -12.62
CA SER A 362 -45.04 13.11 -11.73
C SER A 362 -46.07 12.39 -10.87
N ILE A 363 -45.86 12.37 -9.56
CA ILE A 363 -46.74 11.73 -8.58
C ILE A 363 -46.57 12.37 -7.21
N SER A 364 -47.66 12.51 -6.46
CA SER A 364 -47.66 12.92 -5.06
C SER A 364 -48.14 11.76 -4.20
N ILE A 365 -47.44 11.50 -3.10
CA ILE A 365 -47.72 10.45 -2.13
C ILE A 365 -48.01 11.12 -0.80
N HIS A 366 -49.25 11.06 -0.36
CA HIS A 366 -49.71 11.69 0.87
C HIS A 366 -49.57 10.75 2.07
N ALA A 367 -49.48 11.33 3.26
CA ALA A 367 -49.41 10.54 4.49
C ALA A 367 -50.62 9.62 4.65
N GLY A 368 -50.35 8.37 5.04
CA GLY A 368 -51.38 7.34 5.21
C GLY A 368 -51.75 6.61 3.92
N GLU A 369 -51.29 7.07 2.75
CA GLU A 369 -51.49 6.35 1.50
C GLU A 369 -50.62 5.11 1.40
N LYS A 370 -51.14 4.10 0.71
CA LYS A 370 -50.41 2.88 0.37
C LYS A 370 -50.25 2.82 -1.14
N LEU A 371 -49.03 3.03 -1.61
CA LEU A 371 -48.71 2.97 -3.03
C LEU A 371 -48.23 1.56 -3.40
N LEU A 372 -48.84 0.96 -4.42
CA LEU A 372 -48.36 -0.25 -5.05
C LEU A 372 -47.82 0.08 -6.44
N ILE A 373 -46.53 -0.13 -6.66
CA ILE A 373 -45.88 0.10 -7.96
C ILE A 373 -45.82 -1.23 -8.72
N VAL A 374 -46.56 -1.32 -9.83
CA VAL A 374 -46.57 -2.48 -10.73
C VAL A 374 -45.95 -2.11 -12.07
N GLY A 375 -45.35 -3.09 -12.74
CA GLY A 375 -44.75 -2.91 -14.06
C GLY A 375 -43.79 -4.04 -14.38
N GLU A 376 -43.35 -4.11 -15.64
CA GLU A 376 -42.41 -5.12 -16.12
C GLU A 376 -41.04 -5.01 -15.42
N ASN A 377 -40.25 -6.09 -15.49
CA ASN A 377 -38.87 -6.05 -15.00
C ASN A 377 -38.07 -5.04 -15.82
N GLY A 378 -37.30 -4.18 -15.14
CA GLY A 378 -36.58 -3.09 -15.79
C GLY A 378 -37.39 -1.78 -15.96
N ALA A 379 -38.67 -1.74 -15.61
CA ALA A 379 -39.50 -0.52 -15.69
C ALA A 379 -39.11 0.61 -14.70
N GLY A 380 -37.97 0.51 -14.01
CA GLY A 380 -37.49 1.55 -13.09
C GLY A 380 -38.12 1.56 -11.69
N LYS A 381 -38.84 0.50 -11.29
CA LYS A 381 -39.49 0.41 -9.96
C LYS A 381 -38.51 0.58 -8.80
N SER A 382 -37.41 -0.18 -8.79
CA SER A 382 -36.37 -0.06 -7.77
C SER A 382 -35.63 1.29 -7.87
N THR A 383 -35.50 1.84 -9.07
CA THR A 383 -34.92 3.18 -9.30
C THR A 383 -35.78 4.29 -8.70
N PHE A 384 -37.10 4.19 -8.81
CA PHE A 384 -38.04 5.11 -8.16
C PHE A 384 -37.82 5.15 -6.65
N ILE A 385 -37.72 3.98 -6.02
CA ILE A 385 -37.44 3.86 -4.58
C ILE A 385 -36.06 4.45 -4.22
N LYS A 386 -35.02 4.15 -5.02
CA LYS A 386 -33.67 4.72 -4.84
C LYS A 386 -33.64 6.26 -4.91
N LEU A 387 -34.42 6.86 -5.82
CA LEU A 387 -34.56 8.33 -5.92
C LEU A 387 -35.36 8.91 -4.75
N MET A 388 -36.44 8.22 -4.33
CA MET A 388 -37.23 8.62 -3.18
C MET A 388 -36.37 8.70 -1.91
N MET A 389 -35.46 7.76 -1.70
CA MET A 389 -34.53 7.76 -0.57
C MET A 389 -33.27 8.60 -0.82
N ARG A 390 -33.19 9.33 -1.93
CA ARG A 390 -32.04 10.16 -2.29
C ARG A 390 -30.71 9.38 -2.32
N LEU A 391 -30.73 8.12 -2.73
CA LEU A 391 -29.51 7.37 -3.07
C LEU A 391 -28.92 7.84 -4.42
N TYR A 392 -29.76 8.48 -5.24
CA TYR A 392 -29.38 9.23 -6.43
C TYR A 392 -30.18 10.53 -6.45
N ASP A 393 -29.60 11.55 -7.08
CA ASP A 393 -30.36 12.73 -7.49
C ASP A 393 -30.96 12.49 -8.89
N PRO A 394 -32.17 13.01 -9.17
CA PRO A 394 -32.74 12.95 -10.50
C PRO A 394 -31.90 13.72 -11.52
N THR A 395 -31.89 13.27 -12.77
CA THR A 395 -31.20 13.96 -13.88
C THR A 395 -31.96 15.23 -14.28
N GLU A 396 -33.29 15.15 -14.28
CA GLU A 396 -34.20 16.27 -14.55
C GLU A 396 -35.38 16.22 -13.58
N GLY A 397 -36.00 17.38 -13.35
CA GLY A 397 -37.07 17.52 -12.37
C GLY A 397 -36.56 17.53 -10.93
N SER A 398 -37.47 17.35 -9.98
CA SER A 398 -37.13 17.35 -8.56
C SER A 398 -38.02 16.39 -7.76
N VAL A 399 -37.47 15.92 -6.64
CA VAL A 399 -38.22 15.21 -5.61
C VAL A 399 -38.36 16.17 -4.43
N LEU A 400 -39.58 16.30 -3.92
CA LEU A 400 -39.93 17.27 -2.89
C LEU A 400 -40.49 16.56 -1.66
N LEU A 401 -40.17 17.08 -0.48
CA LEU A 401 -40.79 16.76 0.80
C LEU A 401 -41.55 18.00 1.27
N ASP A 402 -42.87 17.90 1.38
CA ASP A 402 -43.77 19.02 1.75
C ASP A 402 -43.56 20.27 0.88
N GLY A 403 -43.30 20.07 -0.41
CA GLY A 403 -43.09 21.14 -1.40
C GLY A 403 -41.67 21.73 -1.43
N ILE A 404 -40.75 21.28 -0.56
CA ILE A 404 -39.34 21.70 -0.53
C ILE A 404 -38.49 20.62 -1.17
N ASP A 405 -37.48 21.00 -1.98
CA ASP A 405 -36.59 20.02 -2.61
C ASP A 405 -35.85 19.20 -1.54
N ILE A 406 -35.84 17.88 -1.70
CA ILE A 406 -35.18 16.96 -0.77
C ILE A 406 -33.67 17.24 -0.63
N LYS A 407 -33.09 17.99 -1.58
CA LYS A 407 -31.70 18.45 -1.56
C LYS A 407 -31.39 19.45 -0.46
N GLU A 408 -32.39 20.20 -0.02
CA GLU A 408 -32.20 21.26 0.98
C GLU A 408 -32.16 20.72 2.42
N PHE A 409 -32.64 19.51 2.65
CA PHE A 409 -32.66 18.87 3.97
C PHE A 409 -31.33 18.21 4.33
N ASP A 410 -31.04 18.18 5.63
CA ASP A 410 -29.99 17.34 6.17
C ASP A 410 -30.20 15.88 5.76
N TYR A 411 -29.16 15.27 5.20
CA TYR A 411 -29.26 13.98 4.51
C TYR A 411 -29.62 12.84 5.46
N GLU A 412 -29.00 12.80 6.64
CA GLU A 412 -29.24 11.73 7.62
C GLU A 412 -30.63 11.90 8.25
N SER A 413 -31.06 13.14 8.51
CA SER A 413 -32.43 13.45 8.93
C SER A 413 -33.45 12.98 7.89
N TYR A 414 -33.20 13.21 6.60
CA TYR A 414 -34.07 12.74 5.51
C TYR A 414 -34.13 11.22 5.43
N LEU A 415 -32.98 10.54 5.50
CA LEU A 415 -32.95 9.08 5.52
C LEU A 415 -33.69 8.49 6.73
N SER A 416 -33.69 9.17 7.88
CA SER A 416 -34.39 8.70 9.09
C SER A 416 -35.92 8.61 8.94
N LEU A 417 -36.50 9.24 7.90
CA LEU A 417 -37.93 9.10 7.58
C LEU A 417 -38.29 7.73 6.99
N PHE A 418 -37.30 6.96 6.51
CA PHE A 418 -37.52 5.73 5.77
C PHE A 418 -37.15 4.51 6.60
N SER A 419 -38.03 3.51 6.58
CA SER A 419 -37.72 2.14 7.01
C SER A 419 -37.93 1.22 5.81
N THR A 420 -36.82 0.79 5.20
CA THR A 420 -36.83 0.13 3.89
C THR A 420 -36.33 -1.30 4.00
N VAL A 421 -37.06 -2.23 3.37
CA VAL A 421 -36.59 -3.59 3.09
C VAL A 421 -36.24 -3.66 1.61
N PHE A 422 -34.95 -3.74 1.31
CA PHE A 422 -34.48 -3.92 -0.07
C PHE A 422 -34.75 -5.34 -0.56
N GLN A 423 -34.89 -5.50 -1.87
CA GLN A 423 -35.04 -6.80 -2.52
C GLN A 423 -33.89 -7.75 -2.15
N ASP A 424 -32.67 -7.23 -2.17
CA ASP A 424 -31.44 -7.94 -1.82
C ASP A 424 -30.99 -7.55 -0.40
N TYR A 425 -31.87 -7.72 0.59
CA TYR A 425 -31.51 -7.44 1.97
C TYR A 425 -30.36 -8.36 2.45
N HIS A 426 -29.52 -7.83 3.32
CA HIS A 426 -28.39 -8.57 3.89
C HIS A 426 -28.53 -8.66 5.41
N LEU A 427 -28.43 -9.88 5.96
CA LEU A 427 -28.29 -10.08 7.40
C LEU A 427 -26.80 -10.09 7.74
N PHE A 428 -26.39 -9.16 8.58
CA PHE A 428 -25.03 -9.16 9.09
C PHE A 428 -24.81 -10.36 10.01
N SER A 429 -23.57 -10.83 10.09
CA SER A 429 -23.17 -11.94 10.97
C SER A 429 -23.07 -11.48 12.45
N PHE A 430 -24.14 -10.87 12.94
CA PHE A 430 -24.35 -10.43 14.32
C PHE A 430 -25.57 -11.13 14.93
N SER A 431 -25.88 -10.82 16.19
CA SER A 431 -27.10 -11.34 16.81
C SER A 431 -28.36 -10.83 16.09
N LEU A 432 -29.49 -11.53 16.28
CA LEU A 432 -30.78 -11.05 15.78
C LEU A 432 -31.11 -9.65 16.33
N ARG A 433 -30.81 -9.42 17.61
CA ARG A 433 -30.99 -8.12 18.27
C ARG A 433 -30.23 -7.03 17.50
N ASP A 434 -28.95 -7.26 17.23
CA ASP A 434 -28.10 -6.25 16.59
C ASP A 434 -28.50 -6.02 15.12
N ASN A 435 -28.96 -7.05 14.41
CA ASN A 435 -29.53 -6.88 13.07
C ASN A 435 -30.85 -6.10 13.07
N ILE A 436 -31.63 -6.15 14.15
CA ILE A 436 -32.90 -5.40 14.24
C ILE A 436 -32.65 -3.96 14.71
N THR A 437 -31.79 -3.76 15.70
CA THR A 437 -31.56 -2.43 16.30
C THR A 437 -30.43 -1.66 15.62
N MET A 438 -29.55 -2.33 14.86
CA MET A 438 -28.36 -1.76 14.21
C MET A 438 -27.52 -0.88 15.16
N ALA A 439 -27.50 -1.23 16.45
CA ALA A 439 -26.88 -0.47 17.54
C ALA A 439 -27.40 0.96 17.78
N ALA A 440 -28.60 1.32 17.27
CA ALA A 440 -29.34 2.41 17.87
C ALA A 440 -29.57 2.02 19.33
N SER A 441 -28.91 2.72 20.26
CA SER A 441 -29.24 2.62 21.66
C SER A 441 -30.73 2.88 21.76
N CYS A 442 -31.50 1.87 22.15
CA CYS A 442 -32.83 2.09 22.69
C CYS A 442 -32.61 2.92 23.95
N GLU A 443 -32.54 4.24 23.81
CA GLU A 443 -32.81 5.13 24.91
C GLU A 443 -34.27 4.87 25.28
N ASN A 444 -34.44 4.25 26.45
CA ASN A 444 -35.73 3.91 27.03
C ASN A 444 -36.56 5.15 27.33
#